data_AF-A0A1G2C9P1-F1
#
_entry.id   AF-A0A1G2C9P1-F1
#
_cell.length_a   1.000
_cell.length_b   1.000
_cell.length_c   1.000
_cell.angle_alpha   90.00
_cell.angle_beta   90.00
_cell.angle_gamma   90.00
#
_symmetry.space_group_name_H-M   'P 1'
#
loop_
_entity.id
_entity.type
_entity.pdbx_description
1 polymer ?
#
loop_
_entity_poly.entity_id
_entity_poly.type
_entity_poly.pdbx_seq_one_letter_code
_entity_poly.pdbx_strand_id
1 'polypeptide(L)'
;MKTIYRRLLIFVAALLVITIGYLGYRFYSAAQRRVPQEFSEARAQVTAISENIISNSNSIATLVARLSSVTSTPAQASSTLGEVLTKVGDVHDQAIDLSTTLEVMTKAVQDVRMAEAQAAALRAVSYRLSFVSRLVNYTEDVNRLALAIRLRLDSGIQNREEIANLIRKINSEVAAANSLSDQADEAMDQFDALLR
;
A
#
# COMPACT_ATOMS: atom_id res chain seq x y z
N MET A 1 -71.30 -4.40 -0.29
CA MET A 1 -70.25 -5.05 -1.12
C MET A 1 -69.36 -4.06 -1.87
N LYS A 2 -69.87 -3.13 -2.71
CA LYS A 2 -69.03 -2.16 -3.48
C LYS A 2 -68.02 -1.33 -2.65
N THR A 3 -68.38 -0.92 -1.44
CA THR A 3 -67.51 -0.14 -0.54
C THR A 3 -66.34 -0.96 0.02
N ILE A 4 -66.53 -2.28 0.19
CA ILE A 4 -65.50 -3.20 0.68
C ILE A 4 -64.45 -3.44 -0.43
N TYR A 5 -64.89 -3.68 -1.67
CA TYR A 5 -64.00 -3.81 -2.83
C TYR A 5 -63.17 -2.54 -3.08
N ARG A 6 -63.77 -1.36 -2.93
CA ARG A 6 -63.04 -0.10 -3.11
C ARG A 6 -61.98 0.12 -2.03
N ARG A 7 -62.24 -0.23 -0.78
CA ARG A 7 -61.26 -0.18 0.32
C ARG A 7 -60.14 -1.21 0.13
N LEU A 8 -60.48 -2.42 -0.30
CA LEU A 8 -59.51 -3.46 -0.64
C LEU A 8 -58.58 -3.03 -1.78
N LEU A 9 -59.13 -2.43 -2.84
CA LEU A 9 -58.34 -1.97 -3.98
C LEU A 9 -57.38 -0.83 -3.61
N ILE A 10 -57.82 0.10 -2.76
CA ILE A 10 -56.96 1.17 -2.23
C ILE A 10 -55.84 0.56 -1.36
N PHE A 11 -56.16 -0.41 -0.51
CA PHE A 11 -55.17 -1.09 0.33
C PHE A 11 -54.13 -1.84 -0.51
N VAL A 12 -54.57 -2.59 -1.53
CA VAL A 12 -53.67 -3.28 -2.47
C VAL A 12 -52.79 -2.28 -3.22
N ALA A 13 -53.36 -1.18 -3.72
CA ALA A 13 -52.59 -0.15 -4.41
C ALA A 13 -51.54 0.51 -3.50
N ALA A 14 -51.88 0.81 -2.25
CA ALA A 14 -50.95 1.37 -1.27
C ALA A 14 -49.80 0.38 -0.97
N LEU A 15 -50.12 -0.91 -0.80
CA LEU A 15 -49.13 -1.97 -0.56
C LEU A 15 -48.19 -2.13 -1.76
N LEU A 16 -48.72 -1.99 -2.98
CA LEU A 16 -47.95 -2.03 -4.23
C LEU A 16 -46.97 -0.84 -4.32
N VAL A 17 -47.41 0.37 -3.98
CA VAL A 17 -46.54 1.56 -3.95
C VAL A 17 -45.42 1.41 -2.91
N ILE A 18 -45.73 0.92 -1.70
CA ILE A 18 -44.72 0.66 -0.67
C ILE A 18 -43.70 -0.38 -1.14
N THR A 19 -44.18 -1.46 -1.78
CA THR A 19 -43.33 -2.53 -2.29
C THR A 19 -42.41 -2.04 -3.41
N ILE A 20 -42.93 -1.28 -4.37
CA ILE A 20 -42.12 -0.68 -5.45
C ILE A 20 -41.12 0.32 -4.88
N GLY A 21 -41.53 1.16 -3.93
CA GLY A 21 -40.63 2.11 -3.27
C GLY A 21 -39.50 1.41 -2.52
N TYR A 22 -39.81 0.36 -1.77
CA TYR A 22 -38.82 -0.45 -1.05
C TYR A 22 -37.85 -1.17 -2.02
N LEU A 23 -38.38 -1.78 -3.08
CA LEU A 23 -37.55 -2.41 -4.12
C LEU A 23 -36.66 -1.37 -4.82
N GLY A 24 -37.22 -0.22 -5.20
CA GLY A 24 -36.48 0.88 -5.83
C GLY A 24 -35.35 1.40 -4.94
N TYR A 25 -35.61 1.61 -3.65
CA TYR A 25 -34.59 1.97 -2.66
C TYR A 25 -33.49 0.90 -2.59
N ARG A 26 -33.86 -0.39 -2.50
CA ARG A 26 -32.90 -1.50 -2.42
C ARG A 26 -32.02 -1.62 -3.67
N PHE A 27 -32.58 -1.46 -4.86
CA PHE A 27 -31.82 -1.49 -6.11
C PHE A 27 -30.90 -0.27 -6.25
N TYR A 28 -31.38 0.91 -5.85
CA TYR A 28 -30.59 2.14 -5.87
C TYR A 28 -29.41 2.06 -4.90
N SER A 29 -29.62 1.59 -3.67
CA SER A 29 -28.54 1.42 -2.69
C SER A 29 -27.52 0.37 -3.12
N ALA A 30 -27.96 -0.73 -3.75
CA ALA A 30 -27.04 -1.74 -4.29
C ALA A 30 -26.18 -1.19 -5.44
N ALA A 31 -26.75 -0.33 -6.29
CA ALA A 31 -26.03 0.29 -7.40
C ALA A 31 -24.99 1.34 -6.95
N GLN A 32 -25.12 1.92 -5.76
CA GLN A 32 -24.14 2.85 -5.19
C GLN A 32 -22.90 2.13 -4.63
N ARG A 33 -23.05 0.89 -4.16
CA ARG A 33 -21.97 0.08 -3.55
C ARG A 33 -21.09 -0.65 -4.56
N ARG A 34 -21.26 -0.39 -5.85
CA ARG A 34 -20.50 -1.05 -6.91
C ARG A 34 -19.09 -0.47 -7.00
N VAL A 35 -18.08 -1.31 -6.81
CA VAL A 35 -16.67 -0.98 -7.02
C VAL A 35 -16.28 -1.33 -8.46
N PRO A 36 -15.57 -0.46 -9.18
CA PRO A 36 -15.02 -0.76 -10.50
C PRO A 36 -14.07 -1.96 -10.45
N GLN A 37 -14.13 -2.85 -11.45
CA GLN A 37 -13.27 -4.03 -11.51
C GLN A 37 -11.79 -3.66 -11.55
N GLU A 38 -11.44 -2.65 -12.35
CA GLU A 38 -10.07 -2.11 -12.47
C GLU A 38 -9.52 -1.65 -11.12
N PHE A 39 -10.36 -1.02 -10.28
CA PHE A 39 -9.97 -0.62 -8.93
C PHE A 39 -9.67 -1.83 -8.06
N SER A 40 -10.52 -2.85 -8.08
CA SER A 40 -10.34 -4.07 -7.29
C SER A 40 -9.08 -4.84 -7.69
N GLU A 41 -8.80 -4.95 -8.99
CA GLU A 41 -7.60 -5.59 -9.53
C GLU A 41 -6.33 -4.82 -9.18
N ALA A 42 -6.35 -3.49 -9.39
CA ALA A 42 -5.24 -2.62 -9.02
C ALA A 42 -4.97 -2.66 -7.51
N ARG A 43 -6.01 -2.66 -6.68
CA ARG A 43 -5.89 -2.82 -5.23
C ARG A 43 -5.19 -4.12 -4.85
N ALA A 44 -5.61 -5.25 -5.41
CA ALA A 44 -4.99 -6.54 -5.12
C ALA A 44 -3.50 -6.57 -5.49
N GLN A 45 -3.14 -5.96 -6.63
CA GLN A 45 -1.75 -5.80 -7.04
C GLN A 45 -0.97 -4.87 -6.10
N VAL A 46 -1.54 -3.73 -5.71
CA VAL A 46 -0.93 -2.79 -4.74
C VAL A 46 -0.59 -3.50 -3.44
N THR A 47 -1.51 -4.30 -2.89
CA THR A 47 -1.28 -5.07 -1.67
C THR A 47 -0.11 -6.05 -1.86
N ALA A 48 -0.15 -6.88 -2.91
CA ALA A 48 0.88 -7.87 -3.16
C ALA A 48 2.28 -7.25 -3.37
N ILE A 49 2.37 -6.16 -4.14
CA ILE A 49 3.64 -5.46 -4.39
C ILE A 49 4.16 -4.85 -3.08
N SER A 50 3.27 -4.22 -2.29
CA SER A 50 3.66 -3.59 -1.02
C SER A 50 4.19 -4.59 0.00
N GLU A 51 3.55 -5.75 0.14
CA GLU A 51 4.02 -6.84 1.02
C GLU A 51 5.43 -7.30 0.63
N ASN A 52 5.69 -7.46 -0.67
CA ASN A 52 7.01 -7.85 -1.17
C ASN A 52 8.07 -6.79 -0.85
N ILE A 53 7.75 -5.51 -1.06
CA ILE A 53 8.65 -4.40 -0.74
C ILE A 53 9.00 -4.40 0.75
N ILE A 54 8.00 -4.52 1.62
CA ILE A 54 8.19 -4.51 3.08
C ILE A 54 9.06 -5.70 3.50
N SER A 55 8.77 -6.89 2.98
CA SER A 55 9.55 -8.10 3.22
C SER A 55 11.02 -7.92 2.82
N ASN A 56 11.26 -7.42 1.60
CA ASN A 56 12.61 -7.14 1.11
C ASN A 56 13.32 -6.06 1.92
N SER A 57 12.61 -5.00 2.31
CA SER A 57 13.16 -3.90 3.12
C SER A 57 13.60 -4.37 4.51
N ASN A 58 12.79 -5.21 5.16
CA ASN A 58 13.14 -5.82 6.44
C ASN A 58 14.32 -6.80 6.32
N SER A 59 14.38 -7.56 5.22
CA SER A 59 15.51 -8.44 4.91
C SER A 59 16.81 -7.66 4.73
N ILE A 60 16.77 -6.56 3.97
CA ILE A 60 17.92 -5.66 3.78
C ILE A 60 18.37 -5.08 5.11
N ALA A 61 17.45 -4.56 5.95
CA ALA A 61 17.79 -4.03 7.27
C ALA A 61 18.53 -5.06 8.14
N THR A 62 18.13 -6.34 8.07
CA THR A 62 18.79 -7.45 8.76
C THR A 62 20.20 -7.72 8.22
N LEU A 63 20.36 -7.77 6.90
CA LEU A 63 21.66 -7.97 6.24
C LEU A 63 22.63 -6.83 6.55
N VAL A 64 22.11 -5.60 6.53
CA VAL A 64 22.83 -4.37 6.87
C VAL A 64 23.29 -4.37 8.32
N ALA A 65 22.44 -4.78 9.26
CA ALA A 65 22.84 -4.95 10.66
C ALA A 65 23.97 -5.97 10.81
N ARG A 66 23.93 -7.08 10.04
CA ARG A 66 24.99 -8.10 10.03
C ARG A 66 26.33 -7.54 9.52
N LEU A 67 26.31 -6.69 8.48
CA LEU A 67 27.51 -6.01 7.96
C LEU A 67 28.20 -5.12 9.00
N SER A 68 27.44 -4.56 9.94
CA SER A 68 27.98 -3.71 11.01
C SER A 68 28.66 -4.49 12.16
N SER A 69 28.45 -5.81 12.22
CA SER A 69 29.01 -6.67 13.27
C SER A 69 30.52 -6.89 13.10
N VAL A 70 31.24 -6.98 14.22
CA VAL A 70 32.73 -7.05 14.28
C VAL A 70 33.28 -8.37 13.69
N THR A 71 32.43 -9.36 13.43
CA THR A 71 32.82 -10.73 13.07
C THR A 71 32.89 -11.02 11.58
N SER A 72 32.46 -10.10 10.72
CA SER A 72 32.38 -10.35 9.27
C SER A 72 33.76 -10.33 8.63
N THR A 73 34.17 -11.43 7.99
CA THR A 73 35.37 -11.45 7.16
C THR A 73 35.16 -10.59 5.89
N PRO A 74 36.21 -10.07 5.24
CA PRO A 74 36.05 -9.29 4.01
C PRO A 74 35.26 -10.01 2.91
N ALA A 75 35.47 -11.32 2.75
CA ALA A 75 34.72 -12.14 1.80
C ALA A 75 33.23 -12.25 2.15
N GLN A 76 32.91 -12.45 3.44
CA GLN A 76 31.52 -12.48 3.92
C GLN A 76 30.85 -11.12 3.74
N ALA A 77 31.55 -10.03 4.08
CA ALA A 77 31.03 -8.68 3.94
C ALA A 77 30.75 -8.32 2.48
N SER A 78 31.65 -8.68 1.56
CA SER A 78 31.44 -8.50 0.12
C SER A 78 30.24 -9.30 -0.40
N SER A 79 30.10 -10.57 0.02
CA SER A 79 28.95 -11.40 -0.36
C SER A 79 27.62 -10.85 0.16
N THR A 80 27.56 -10.48 1.44
CA THR A 80 26.35 -9.86 2.04
C THR A 80 26.03 -8.51 1.37
N LEU A 81 27.05 -7.75 0.98
CA LEU A 81 26.84 -6.49 0.26
C LEU A 81 26.24 -6.71 -1.13
N GLY A 82 26.68 -7.73 -1.86
CA GLY A 82 26.08 -8.12 -3.13
C GLY A 82 24.59 -8.46 -2.99
N GLU A 83 24.24 -9.25 -1.97
CA GLU A 83 22.84 -9.59 -1.69
C GLU A 83 21.98 -8.35 -1.37
N VAL A 84 22.51 -7.43 -0.56
CA VAL A 84 21.84 -6.16 -0.26
C VAL A 84 21.57 -5.36 -1.54
N LEU A 85 22.57 -5.21 -2.40
CA LEU A 85 22.44 -4.44 -3.65
C LEU A 85 21.42 -5.06 -4.61
N THR A 86 21.38 -6.40 -4.74
CA THR A 86 20.36 -7.08 -5.53
C THR A 86 18.97 -6.78 -5.00
N LYS A 87 18.73 -6.98 -3.69
CA LYS A 87 17.42 -6.73 -3.08
C LYS A 87 16.97 -5.27 -3.17
N VAL A 88 17.92 -4.33 -3.10
CA VAL A 88 17.62 -2.90 -3.30
C VAL A 88 17.15 -2.62 -4.72
N GLY A 89 17.77 -3.26 -5.72
CA GLY A 89 17.30 -3.23 -7.10
C GLY A 89 15.86 -3.74 -7.22
N ASP A 90 15.59 -4.90 -6.61
CA ASP A 90 14.22 -5.46 -6.60
C ASP A 90 13.21 -4.51 -5.95
N VAL A 91 13.55 -3.89 -4.81
CA VAL A 91 12.68 -2.90 -4.14
C VAL A 91 12.44 -1.67 -5.01
N HIS A 92 13.48 -1.19 -5.71
CA HIS A 92 13.36 -0.05 -6.61
C HIS A 92 12.40 -0.35 -7.76
N ASP A 93 12.56 -1.49 -8.42
CA ASP A 93 11.71 -1.89 -9.55
C ASP A 93 10.26 -2.12 -9.09
N GLN A 94 10.07 -2.76 -7.93
CA GLN A 94 8.76 -2.91 -7.31
C GLN A 94 8.11 -1.56 -6.94
N ALA A 95 8.89 -0.56 -6.55
CA ALA A 95 8.37 0.78 -6.26
C ALA A 95 7.87 1.50 -7.53
N ILE A 96 8.52 1.26 -8.68
CA ILE A 96 8.06 1.75 -9.99
C ILE A 96 6.74 1.08 -10.37
N ASP A 97 6.67 -0.26 -10.24
CA ASP A 97 5.46 -1.02 -10.51
C ASP A 97 4.31 -0.55 -9.61
N LEU A 98 4.59 -0.38 -8.32
CA LEU A 98 3.63 0.14 -7.34
C LEU A 98 3.10 1.52 -7.75
N SER A 99 3.98 2.44 -8.16
CA SER A 99 3.58 3.77 -8.63
C SER A 99 2.63 3.69 -9.84
N THR A 100 2.92 2.79 -10.77
CA THR A 100 2.09 2.59 -11.97
C THR A 100 0.72 2.02 -11.61
N THR A 101 0.67 1.02 -10.73
CA THR A 101 -0.60 0.43 -10.27
C THR A 101 -1.43 1.43 -9.45
N LEU A 102 -0.78 2.28 -8.64
CA LEU A 102 -1.46 3.35 -7.92
C LEU A 102 -2.09 4.39 -8.86
N GLU A 103 -1.48 4.67 -10.01
CA GLU A 103 -2.08 5.53 -11.03
C GLU A 103 -3.39 4.93 -11.56
N VAL A 104 -3.39 3.63 -11.88
CA VAL A 104 -4.59 2.90 -12.30
C VAL A 104 -5.66 2.97 -11.21
N MET A 105 -5.29 2.68 -9.97
CA MET A 105 -6.20 2.75 -8.82
C MET A 105 -6.77 4.15 -8.62
N THR A 106 -5.96 5.20 -8.82
CA THR A 106 -6.38 6.61 -8.72
C THR A 106 -7.36 7.01 -9.82
N LYS A 107 -7.19 6.47 -11.03
CA LYS A 107 -8.14 6.70 -12.13
C LYS A 107 -9.46 5.97 -11.86
N ALA A 108 -9.37 4.70 -11.52
CA ALA A 108 -10.54 3.84 -11.30
C ALA A 108 -11.36 4.26 -10.08
N VAL A 109 -10.76 4.87 -9.05
CA VAL A 109 -11.51 5.34 -7.86
C VAL A 109 -12.51 6.44 -8.19
N GLN A 110 -12.34 7.14 -9.33
CA GLN A 110 -13.28 8.18 -9.77
C GLN A 110 -14.68 7.62 -10.06
N ASP A 111 -14.76 6.34 -10.42
CA ASP A 111 -16.01 5.65 -10.72
C ASP A 111 -16.69 5.04 -9.48
N VAL A 112 -16.08 5.16 -8.30
CA VAL A 112 -16.71 4.79 -7.02
C VAL A 112 -17.77 5.84 -6.67
N ARG A 113 -19.04 5.42 -6.62
CA ARG A 113 -20.19 6.34 -6.48
C ARG A 113 -20.39 6.89 -5.08
N MET A 114 -19.98 6.17 -4.04
CA MET A 114 -20.10 6.62 -2.66
C MET A 114 -18.95 7.57 -2.34
N ALA A 115 -19.25 8.86 -2.15
CA ALA A 115 -18.25 9.90 -1.93
C ALA A 115 -17.33 9.62 -0.73
N GLU A 116 -17.88 9.09 0.36
CA GLU A 116 -17.10 8.72 1.56
C GLU A 116 -16.13 7.57 1.28
N ALA A 117 -16.57 6.55 0.54
CA ALA A 117 -15.72 5.43 0.13
C ALA A 117 -14.62 5.93 -0.83
N GLN A 118 -14.99 6.71 -1.84
CA GLN A 118 -14.03 7.33 -2.75
C GLN A 118 -12.96 8.15 -1.99
N ALA A 119 -13.35 8.95 -1.00
CA ALA A 119 -12.42 9.72 -0.18
C ALA A 119 -11.49 8.83 0.67
N ALA A 120 -12.01 7.75 1.27
CA ALA A 120 -11.19 6.77 1.99
C ALA A 120 -10.17 6.09 1.07
N ALA A 121 -10.60 5.71 -0.14
CA ALA A 121 -9.73 5.09 -1.13
C ALA A 121 -8.62 6.04 -1.63
N LEU A 122 -8.96 7.29 -1.92
CA LEU A 122 -7.97 8.32 -2.29
C LEU A 122 -6.96 8.59 -1.16
N ARG A 123 -7.40 8.55 0.10
CA ARG A 123 -6.51 8.69 1.26
C ARG A 123 -5.50 7.55 1.32
N ALA A 124 -5.95 6.31 1.15
CA ALA A 124 -5.05 5.15 1.11
C ALA A 124 -4.03 5.25 -0.04
N VAL A 125 -4.47 5.65 -1.24
CA VAL A 125 -3.58 5.92 -2.38
C VAL A 125 -2.53 6.98 -2.02
N SER A 126 -2.93 8.07 -1.33
CA SER A 126 -2.00 9.11 -0.89
C SER A 126 -0.94 8.60 0.09
N TYR A 127 -1.33 7.73 1.04
CA TYR A 127 -0.38 7.06 1.92
C TYR A 127 0.58 6.14 1.16
N ARG A 128 0.08 5.38 0.17
CA ARG A 128 0.91 4.52 -0.70
C ARG A 128 1.87 5.31 -1.58
N LEU A 129 1.48 6.48 -2.09
CA LEU A 129 2.39 7.37 -2.83
C LEU A 129 3.48 7.94 -1.91
N SER A 130 3.11 8.30 -0.67
CA SER A 130 4.08 8.73 0.34
C SER A 130 5.06 7.61 0.70
N PHE A 131 4.56 6.37 0.78
CA PHE A 131 5.38 5.16 0.94
C PHE A 131 6.38 5.00 -0.20
N VAL A 132 5.95 5.11 -1.47
CA VAL A 132 6.86 5.08 -2.64
C VAL A 132 7.95 6.16 -2.54
N SER A 133 7.57 7.39 -2.16
CA SER A 133 8.55 8.48 -1.98
C SER A 133 9.60 8.16 -0.90
N ARG A 134 9.20 7.48 0.18
CA ARG A 134 10.13 7.02 1.22
C ARG A 134 11.09 5.97 0.71
N LEU A 135 10.63 5.05 -0.14
CA LEU A 135 11.48 4.02 -0.74
C LEU A 135 12.60 4.62 -1.60
N VAL A 136 12.36 5.75 -2.28
CA VAL A 136 13.41 6.45 -3.06
C VAL A 136 14.56 6.91 -2.15
N ASN A 137 14.24 7.54 -1.01
CA ASN A 137 15.27 7.96 -0.05
C ASN A 137 15.98 6.76 0.57
N TYR A 138 15.22 5.71 0.88
CA TYR A 138 15.74 4.46 1.41
C TYR A 138 16.74 3.80 0.45
N THR A 139 16.41 3.65 -0.84
CA THR A 139 17.30 3.01 -1.81
C THR A 139 18.58 3.82 -2.00
N GLU A 140 18.50 5.15 -1.98
CA GLU A 140 19.68 6.01 -2.01
C GLU A 140 20.57 5.84 -0.76
N ASP A 141 19.97 5.80 0.44
CA ASP A 141 20.72 5.60 1.68
C ASP A 141 21.39 4.21 1.74
N VAL A 142 20.73 3.16 1.22
CA VAL A 142 21.36 1.82 1.13
C VAL A 142 22.51 1.82 0.12
N ASN A 143 22.37 2.49 -1.02
CA ASN A 143 23.47 2.61 -1.99
C ASN A 143 24.68 3.36 -1.42
N ARG A 144 24.44 4.42 -0.64
CA ARG A 144 25.49 5.15 0.09
C ARG A 144 26.17 4.25 1.12
N LEU A 145 25.39 3.48 1.88
CA LEU A 145 25.93 2.49 2.83
C LEU A 145 26.79 1.45 2.12
N ALA A 146 26.34 0.96 0.97
CA ALA A 146 27.06 -0.01 0.18
C ALA A 146 28.43 0.51 -0.26
N LEU A 147 28.47 1.75 -0.75
CA LEU A 147 29.72 2.43 -1.11
C LEU A 147 30.64 2.60 0.10
N ALA A 148 30.12 3.07 1.23
CA ALA A 148 30.90 3.27 2.46
C ALA A 148 31.52 1.95 2.95
N ILE A 149 30.75 0.86 2.95
CA ILE A 149 31.25 -0.47 3.32
C ILE A 149 32.32 -0.94 2.34
N ARG A 150 32.10 -0.78 1.02
CA ARG A 150 33.08 -1.15 0.00
C ARG A 150 34.39 -0.40 0.15
N LEU A 151 34.34 0.91 0.37
CA LEU A 151 35.53 1.75 0.63
C LEU A 151 36.32 1.28 1.85
N ARG A 152 35.62 0.87 2.91
CA ARG A 152 36.27 0.29 4.10
C ARG A 152 36.94 -1.05 3.81
N LEU A 153 36.29 -1.91 3.03
CA LEU A 153 36.82 -3.24 2.68
C LEU A 153 38.01 -3.15 1.72
N ASP A 154 37.92 -2.30 0.69
CA ASP A 154 38.91 -2.20 -0.39
C ASP A 154 40.10 -1.31 -0.01
N SER A 155 39.85 -0.23 0.74
CA SER A 155 40.85 0.83 1.01
C SER A 155 41.21 0.99 2.50
N GLY A 156 40.61 0.19 3.39
CA GLY A 156 40.88 0.27 4.85
C GLY A 156 40.43 1.58 5.51
N ILE A 157 39.58 2.37 4.83
CA ILE A 157 39.11 3.67 5.33
C ILE A 157 38.32 3.48 6.63
N GLN A 158 38.62 4.31 7.63
CA GLN A 158 37.93 4.33 8.92
C GLN A 158 36.68 5.23 8.84
N ASN A 159 35.56 4.68 8.35
CA ASN A 159 34.28 5.39 8.20
C ASN A 159 33.16 4.75 9.05
N ARG A 160 33.51 4.25 10.24
CA ARG A 160 32.58 3.51 11.11
C ARG A 160 31.37 4.34 11.53
N GLU A 161 31.57 5.62 11.80
CA GLU A 161 30.49 6.54 12.19
C GLU A 161 29.51 6.79 11.04
N GLU A 162 30.02 7.02 9.83
CA GLU A 162 29.20 7.19 8.62
C GLU A 162 28.32 5.95 8.37
N ILE A 163 28.92 4.77 8.42
CA ILE A 163 28.21 3.48 8.30
C ILE A 163 27.10 3.39 9.37
N ALA A 164 27.41 3.66 10.64
CA ALA A 164 26.42 3.62 11.71
C ALA A 164 25.28 4.64 11.52
N ASN A 165 25.58 5.83 11.00
CA ASN A 165 24.59 6.85 10.68
C ASN A 165 23.66 6.40 9.56
N LEU A 166 24.21 5.86 8.46
CA LEU A 166 23.44 5.35 7.33
C LEU A 166 22.52 4.19 7.76
N ILE A 167 23.01 3.26 8.59
CA ILE A 167 22.18 2.18 9.13
C ILE A 167 20.98 2.70 9.93
N ARG A 168 21.21 3.68 10.81
CA ARG A 168 20.11 4.31 11.58
C ARG A 168 19.09 4.97 10.65
N LYS A 169 19.57 5.63 9.61
CA LYS A 169 18.72 6.32 8.62
C LYS A 169 17.88 5.33 7.81
N ILE A 170 18.50 4.26 7.31
CA ILE A 170 17.82 3.15 6.63
C ILE A 170 16.72 2.55 7.51
N ASN A 171 17.03 2.21 8.77
CA ASN A 171 16.04 1.66 9.70
C ASN A 171 14.88 2.64 9.97
N SER A 172 15.17 3.94 10.06
CA SER A 172 14.15 4.97 10.22
C SER A 172 13.24 5.09 8.99
N GLU A 173 13.79 5.02 7.79
CA GLU A 173 13.00 5.05 6.55
C GLU A 173 12.13 3.79 6.42
N VAL A 174 12.64 2.60 6.77
CA VAL A 174 11.84 1.35 6.81
C VAL A 174 10.68 1.47 7.82
N ALA A 175 10.94 1.98 9.02
CA ALA A 175 9.89 2.17 10.03
C ALA A 175 8.81 3.16 9.56
N ALA A 176 9.23 4.27 8.94
CA ALA A 176 8.31 5.26 8.38
C ALA A 176 7.49 4.67 7.21
N ALA A 177 8.13 3.88 6.35
CA ALA A 177 7.49 3.20 5.23
C ALA A 177 6.44 2.18 5.72
N ASN A 178 6.78 1.36 6.72
CA ASN A 178 5.84 0.40 7.32
C ASN A 178 4.63 1.14 7.93
N SER A 179 4.85 2.22 8.67
CA SER A 179 3.75 3.03 9.23
C SER A 179 2.82 3.61 8.16
N LEU A 180 3.34 4.00 6.99
CA LEU A 180 2.53 4.48 5.87
C LEU A 180 1.74 3.35 5.20
N SER A 181 2.31 2.14 5.15
CA SER A 181 1.58 0.96 4.69
C SER A 181 0.39 0.67 5.61
N ASP A 182 0.62 0.65 6.92
CA ASP A 182 -0.43 0.38 7.92
C ASP A 182 -1.57 1.41 7.82
N GLN A 183 -1.24 2.70 7.65
CA GLN A 183 -2.23 3.76 7.45
C GLN A 183 -3.01 3.62 6.13
N ALA A 184 -2.35 3.14 5.08
CA ALA A 184 -3.01 2.84 3.82
C ALA A 184 -4.00 1.68 3.96
N ASP A 185 -3.62 0.64 4.71
CA ASP A 185 -4.46 -0.53 4.95
C ASP A 185 -5.67 -0.16 5.83
N GLU A 186 -5.48 0.65 6.88
CA GLU A 186 -6.58 1.18 7.69
C GLU A 186 -7.57 2.00 6.85
N ALA A 187 -7.08 2.84 5.94
CA ALA A 187 -7.94 3.60 5.04
C ALA A 187 -8.69 2.71 4.02
N MET A 188 -8.10 1.58 3.62
CA MET A 188 -8.77 0.56 2.79
C MET A 188 -9.83 -0.22 3.58
N ASP A 189 -9.58 -0.52 4.85
CA ASP A 189 -10.58 -1.15 5.72
C ASP A 189 -11.79 -0.23 5.94
N GLN A 190 -11.56 1.08 6.08
CA GLN A 190 -12.63 2.08 6.12
C GLN A 190 -13.43 2.12 4.80
N PHE A 191 -12.75 2.07 3.66
CA PHE A 191 -13.40 1.96 2.35
C PHE A 191 -14.31 0.72 2.27
N ASP A 192 -13.83 -0.44 2.70
CA ASP A 192 -14.60 -1.69 2.70
C ASP A 192 -15.78 -1.63 3.66
N ALA A 193 -15.61 -1.04 4.84
CA ALA A 193 -16.67 -0.88 5.82
C ALA A 193 -17.84 -0.03 5.29
N LEU A 194 -17.54 1.01 4.51
CA LEU A 194 -18.55 1.88 3.89
C LEU A 194 -19.37 1.19 2.79
N LEU A 195 -18.83 0.12 2.19
CA LEU A 195 -19.47 -0.60 1.10
C LEU A 195 -20.33 -1.79 1.56
N ARG A 196 -20.24 -2.19 2.83
CA ARG A 196 -21.03 -3.27 3.44
C ARG A 196 -22.48 -2.87 3.72
#